data_AF-A0A9E2YHP3-F1
#
_entry.id   AF-A0A9E2YHP3-F1
#
_cell.length_a   1.000
_cell.length_b   1.000
_cell.length_c   1.000
_cell.angle_alpha   90.00
_cell.angle_beta   90.00
_cell.angle_gamma   90.00
#
_symmetry.space_group_name_H-M   'P 1'
#
loop_
_entity.id
_entity.type
_entity.pdbx_description
1 polymer ?
#
loop_
_entity_poly.entity_id
_entity_poly.type
_entity_poly.pdbx_seq_one_letter_code
_entity_poly.pdbx_strand_id
1 'polypeptide(L)' 'MGEVRVVGIRVEQPQNQPVLLLRETNGDRYLPIWIGQSEAAAIALEQQGVEPPRPLT' A
#
# COMPACT_ATOMS: atom_id res chain seq x y z
N MET A 1 10.40 -0.61 -18.05
CA MET A 1 9.68 -0.38 -16.78
C MET A 1 8.23 -0.75 -17.03
N GLY A 2 7.64 -1.68 -16.27
CA GLY A 2 6.26 -2.14 -16.48
C GLY A 2 5.28 -1.40 -15.57
N GLU A 3 4.02 -1.25 -16.01
CA GLU A 3 2.94 -0.71 -15.18
C GLU A 3 2.58 -1.69 -14.06
N VAL A 4 2.53 -1.20 -12.83
CA VAL A 4 2.13 -1.97 -11.65
C VAL A 4 0.88 -1.38 -11.02
N ARG A 5 0.11 -2.22 -10.33
CA ARG A 5 -1.10 -1.83 -9.61
C ARG A 5 -1.00 -2.23 -8.15
N VAL A 6 -1.65 -1.45 -7.30
CA VAL A 6 -1.78 -1.75 -5.87
C VAL A 6 -2.74 -2.91 -5.70
N VAL A 7 -2.28 -3.98 -5.06
CA VAL A 7 -3.11 -5.13 -4.66
C VAL A 7 -3.69 -4.90 -3.28
N GLY A 8 -2.90 -4.29 -2.39
CA GLY A 8 -3.32 -3.91 -1.04
C GLY A 8 -2.16 -3.80 -0.07
N ILE A 9 -2.49 -3.52 1.18
CA ILE A 9 -1.52 -3.43 2.29
C ILE A 9 -1.73 -4.64 3.22
N ARG A 10 -0.61 -5.25 3.63
CA ARG A 10 -0.56 -6.31 4.64
C ARG A 10 0.31 -5.87 5.80
N VAL A 11 0.08 -6.44 6.97
CA VAL A 11 0.92 -6.24 8.15
C VAL A 11 1.66 -7.54 8.40
N GLU A 12 2.99 -7.50 8.32
CA GLU A 12 3.83 -8.66 8.57
C GLU A 12 4.12 -8.79 10.09
N GLN A 13 3.84 -9.96 10.64
CA GLN A 13 4.14 -10.30 12.04
C GLN A 13 5.49 -11.00 12.13
N PRO A 14 6.27 -10.81 13.22
CA PRO A 14 5.89 -10.20 14.51
C PRO A 14 6.14 -8.69 14.61
N GLN A 15 6.81 -8.09 13.64
CA GLN A 15 7.28 -6.69 13.73
C GLN A 15 6.16 -5.67 13.47
N ASN A 16 4.95 -6.12 13.12
CA ASN A 16 3.80 -5.30 12.74
C ASN A 16 4.15 -4.27 11.67
N GLN A 17 5.01 -4.64 10.73
CA GLN A 17 5.48 -3.73 9.70
C GLN A 17 4.54 -3.78 8.49
N PRO A 18 4.07 -2.65 7.98
CA PRO A 18 3.18 -2.64 6.83
C PRO A 18 3.97 -2.86 5.53
N VAL A 19 3.42 -3.72 4.69
CA VAL A 19 3.95 -4.09 3.38
C VAL A 19 2.89 -3.77 2.33
N LEU A 20 3.24 -2.90 1.40
CA LEU A 20 2.46 -2.63 0.20
C LEU A 20 2.77 -3.70 -0.85
N LEU A 21 1.75 -4.42 -1.28
CA LEU A 21 1.89 -5.42 -2.32
C LEU A 21 1.47 -4.82 -3.66
N LEU A 22 2.42 -4.77 -4.59
CA LEU A 22 2.18 -4.38 -5.98
C LEU A 22 2.19 -5.62 -6.87
N ARG A 23 1.37 -5.60 -7.93
CA ARG A 23 1.39 -6.63 -8.99
C ARG A 23 1.59 -5.96 -10.35
N GLU A 24 2.34 -6.61 -11.23
CA GLU A 24 2.41 -6.20 -12.63
C GLU A 24 1.03 -6.28 -13.30
N THR A 25 0.71 -5.29 -14.12
CA THR A 25 -0.59 -5.22 -14.81
C THR A 25 -0.76 -6.35 -15.82
N ASN A 26 0.32 -6.72 -16.52
CA ASN A 26 0.33 -7.70 -17.60
C ASN A 26 1.14 -8.97 -17.22
N GLY A 27 1.29 -9.24 -15.91
CA GLY A 27 2.13 -10.32 -15.42
C GLY A 27 1.72 -10.83 -14.04
N ASP A 28 2.41 -11.86 -13.59
CA ASP A 28 2.16 -12.53 -12.31
C ASP A 28 3.22 -12.22 -11.25
N ARG A 29 4.11 -11.26 -11.54
CA ARG A 29 5.11 -10.82 -10.59
C ARG A 29 4.47 -9.92 -9.55
N TYR A 30 4.83 -10.21 -8.29
CA TYR A 30 4.53 -9.35 -7.16
C TYR A 30 5.79 -8.63 -6.70
N LEU A 31 5.62 -7.37 -6.33
CA LEU A 31 6.66 -6.54 -5.74
C LEU A 31 6.19 -6.08 -4.35
N PRO A 32 6.73 -6.67 -3.27
CA PRO A 32 6.51 -6.17 -1.93
C PRO A 32 7.38 -4.93 -1.68
N ILE A 33 6.79 -3.90 -1.07
CA ILE A 33 7.50 -2.70 -0.62
C ILE A 33 7.13 -2.44 0.83
N TRP A 34 8.13 -2.42 1.73
CA TRP A 34 7.92 -1.99 3.11
C TRP A 34 7.72 -0.47 3.15
N ILE A 35 6.66 -0.05 3.83
CA ILE A 35 6.33 1.36 4.03
C ILE A 35 6.23 1.65 5.53
N GLY A 36 6.17 2.93 5.90
CA GLY A 36 5.91 3.32 7.29
C GLY A 36 4.44 3.18 7.66
N GLN A 37 4.16 3.28 8.96
CA GLN A 37 2.79 3.22 9.48
C GLN A 37 1.93 4.40 8.98
N SER A 38 2.52 5.59 8.86
CA SER A 38 1.83 6.80 8.40
C SER A 38 1.39 6.67 6.94
N GLU A 39 2.28 6.19 6.07
CA GLU A 39 1.96 5.95 4.66
C GLU A 39 0.91 4.84 4.51
N ALA A 40 1.03 3.77 5.29
CA ALA A 40 0.06 2.68 5.29
C ALA A 40 -1.34 3.17 5.69
N ALA A 41 -1.43 4.03 6.72
CA ALA A 41 -2.68 4.62 7.16
C ALA A 41 -3.29 5.54 6.09
N ALA A 42 -2.48 6.41 5.46
CA ALA A 42 -2.94 7.31 4.40
C ALA A 42 -3.51 6.54 3.20
N ILE A 43 -2.78 5.51 2.73
CA ILE A 43 -3.25 4.66 1.61
C ILE A 43 -4.50 3.86 2.00
N ALA A 44 -4.59 3.39 3.25
CA ALA A 44 -5.78 2.69 3.72
C ALA A 44 -7.02 3.60 3.76
N LEU A 45 -6.86 4.86 4.18
CA LEU A 45 -7.94 5.86 4.16
C LEU A 45 -8.41 6.17 2.74
N GLU A 46 -7.48 6.38 1.81
CA GLU A 46 -7.80 6.57 0.39
C GLU A 46 -8.53 5.35 -0.20
N GLN A 47 -8.08 4.12 0.11
CA GLN A 47 -8.79 2.90 -0.34
C GLN A 47 -10.19 2.74 0.27
N GLN A 48 -10.45 3.33 1.44
CA GLN A 48 -11.78 3.39 2.04
C GLN A 48 -12.64 4.52 1.46
N GLY A 49 -12.10 5.34 0.55
CA GLY A 49 -12.77 6.52 0.00
C GLY A 49 -12.96 7.63 1.04
N VAL A 50 -12.16 7.63 2.11
CA VAL A 50 -12.23 8.64 3.16
C VAL A 50 -11.31 9.79 2.77
N GLU A 51 -11.91 10.89 2.33
CA GLU A 51 -11.17 12.12 2.08
C GLU A 51 -10.96 12.87 3.40
N PRO A 52 -9.71 12.99 3.90
CA PRO A 52 -9.46 13.67 5.16
C PRO A 52 -9.77 15.17 5.04
N PRO A 53 -10.25 15.83 6.10
CA PRO A 53 -10.64 17.25 6.07
C PRO A 53 -9.47 18.21 5.80
N ARG A 54 -8.24 17.69 5.82
CA ARG A 54 -7.00 18.38 5.42
C ARG A 54 -6.05 17.35 4.82
N PRO A 55 -5.16 17.75 3.89
CA PRO A 55 -4.15 16.85 3.34
C PRO A 55 -3.34 16.18 4.46
N LEU A 56 -3.26 14.85 4.42
CA LEU A 56 -2.40 14.08 5.29
C LEU A 56 -1.00 14.06 4.66
N THR A 57 -0.20 15.07 5.02
CA THR A 57 1.22 15.18 4.66
C THR A 57 1.98 15.83 5.81
#